data_AF-A0A0D0VRW0-F1
#
_entry.id   AF-A0A0D0VRW0-F1
#
_cell.length_a   1.000
_cell.length_b   1.000
_cell.length_c   1.000
_cell.angle_alpha   90.00
_cell.angle_beta   90.00
_cell.angle_gamma   90.00
#
_symmetry.space_group_name_H-M   'P 1'
#
loop_
_entity.id
_entity.type
_entity.pdbx_description
1 polymer ?
#
loop_
_entity_poly.entity_id
_entity_poly.type
_entity_poly.pdbx_seq_one_letter_code
_entity_poly.pdbx_strand_id
1 'polypeptide(L)'
;MNATLERRTELPAFDFEREIDRKAMGHLLSLVVGRNRPVTGLMISALVHYLDTNDAGPGFYALAKQLGLLPQRATSDEKLSFWISQVNGIHAYYSLRTIAAAT
;
A
#
# COMPACT_ATOMS: atom_id res chain seq x y z
N MET A 1 -5.85 8.73 8.96
CA MET A 1 -4.46 8.24 9.13
C MET A 1 -3.52 9.35 9.63
N ASN A 2 -3.43 10.48 8.94
CA ASN A 2 -2.47 11.56 9.26
C ASN A 2 -2.55 12.09 10.71
N ALA A 3 -3.73 12.54 11.13
CA ALA A 3 -3.95 13.04 12.51
C ALA A 3 -3.72 11.97 13.61
N THR A 4 -3.88 10.68 13.27
CA THR A 4 -3.61 9.59 14.21
C THR A 4 -2.11 9.37 14.38
N LEU A 5 -1.33 9.52 13.31
CA LEU A 5 0.13 9.40 13.36
C LEU A 5 0.72 10.56 14.17
N GLU A 6 0.37 11.80 13.83
CA GLU A 6 0.80 13.01 14.56
C GLU A 6 0.57 12.88 16.07
N ARG A 7 -0.65 12.50 16.47
CA ARG A 7 -0.99 12.33 17.89
C ARG A 7 -0.18 11.24 18.59
N ARG A 8 0.15 10.14 17.91
CA ARG A 8 0.82 8.98 18.52
C ARG A 8 2.34 9.11 18.55
N THR A 9 2.91 9.88 17.64
CA THR A 9 4.36 10.02 17.50
C THR A 9 4.86 11.39 17.94
N GLU A 10 3.96 12.36 18.14
CA GLU A 10 4.29 13.77 18.39
C GLU A 10 5.16 14.39 17.28
N LEU A 11 5.13 13.79 16.09
CA LEU A 11 5.83 14.28 14.91
C LEU A 11 4.86 15.12 14.09
N PRO A 12 5.35 16.12 13.34
CA PRO A 12 4.51 16.91 12.45
C PRO A 12 3.69 16.02 11.49
N ALA A 13 2.43 16.39 11.28
CA ALA A 13 1.61 15.75 10.24
C ALA A 13 2.25 15.91 8.86
N PHE A 14 2.00 14.94 7.97
CA PHE A 14 2.41 15.06 6.57
C PHE A 14 1.59 16.14 5.87
N ASP A 15 2.23 17.08 5.19
CA ASP A 15 1.57 18.02 4.31
C ASP A 15 1.66 17.51 2.86
N PHE A 16 0.56 16.96 2.35
CA PHE A 16 0.56 16.33 1.04
C PHE A 16 0.65 17.30 -0.14
N GLU A 17 0.59 18.61 0.08
CA GLU A 17 0.96 19.61 -0.93
C GLU A 17 2.47 19.61 -1.19
N ARG A 18 3.26 19.19 -0.20
CA ARG A 18 4.73 19.15 -0.28
C ARG A 18 5.21 17.83 -0.84
N GLU A 19 6.05 17.90 -1.88
CA GLU A 19 6.62 16.72 -2.53
C GLU A 19 7.43 15.84 -1.56
N ILE A 20 8.16 16.46 -0.63
CA ILE A 20 8.95 15.76 0.38
C ILE A 20 8.09 14.88 1.29
N ASP A 21 6.92 15.38 1.71
CA ASP A 21 6.02 14.67 2.60
C ASP A 21 5.27 13.56 1.84
N ARG A 22 4.92 13.77 0.56
CA ARG A 22 4.42 12.70 -0.32
C ARG A 22 5.45 11.57 -0.48
N LYS A 23 6.73 11.90 -0.68
CA LYS A 23 7.82 10.91 -0.76
C LYS A 23 8.02 10.18 0.56
N ALA A 24 7.97 10.89 1.69
CA ALA A 24 8.08 10.31 3.02
C ALA A 24 6.94 9.34 3.33
N MET A 25 5.69 9.66 2.96
CA MET A 25 4.56 8.74 3.05
C MET A 25 4.78 7.51 2.15
N GLY A 26 5.24 7.69 0.91
CA GLY A 26 5.58 6.58 0.02
C GLY A 26 6.65 5.65 0.62
N HIS A 27 7.66 6.22 1.26
CA HIS A 27 8.69 5.45 1.98
C HIS A 27 8.12 4.70 3.19
N LEU A 28 7.28 5.35 4.01
CA LEU A 28 6.62 4.68 5.13
C LEU A 28 5.79 3.48 4.66
N LEU A 29 5.01 3.63 3.58
CA LEU A 29 4.23 2.54 3.01
C LEU A 29 5.10 1.40 2.48
N SER A 30 6.28 1.69 1.92
CA SER A 30 7.20 0.64 1.48
C SER A 30 7.79 -0.16 2.65
N LEU A 31 8.09 0.51 3.77
CA LEU A 31 8.52 -0.16 5.00
C LEU A 31 7.43 -1.08 5.55
N VAL A 32 6.16 -0.64 5.51
CA VAL A 32 5.02 -1.47 5.93
C VAL A 32 4.87 -2.70 5.03
N VAL A 33 4.99 -2.54 3.71
CA VAL A 33 5.00 -3.67 2.76
C VAL A 33 6.16 -4.62 3.05
N GLY A 34 7.36 -4.11 3.31
CA GLY A 34 8.54 -4.92 3.65
C GLY A 34 8.33 -5.81 4.89
N ARG A 35 7.53 -5.35 5.86
CA ARG A 35 7.15 -6.14 7.04
C ARG A 35 6.01 -7.11 6.79
N ASN A 36 5.04 -6.76 5.95
CA ASN A 36 3.84 -7.57 5.72
C ASN A 36 4.07 -8.71 4.72
N ARG A 37 4.70 -8.38 3.58
CA ARG A 37 4.82 -9.26 2.42
C ARG A 37 5.51 -10.60 2.70
N PRO A 38 6.56 -10.72 3.54
CA PRO A 38 7.18 -12.01 3.80
C PRO A 38 6.22 -13.08 4.33
N VAL A 39 5.15 -12.65 5.01
CA VAL A 39 4.14 -13.55 5.59
C VAL A 39 2.95 -13.71 4.65
N THR A 40 2.50 -12.63 4.02
CA THR A 40 1.24 -12.62 3.25
C THR A 40 1.43 -12.88 1.76
N GLY A 41 2.64 -12.65 1.23
CA GLY A 41 2.91 -12.54 -0.21
C GLY A 41 2.32 -11.27 -0.85
N LEU A 42 1.69 -10.39 -0.07
CA LEU A 42 0.86 -9.29 -0.56
C LEU A 42 1.43 -7.92 -0.16
N MET A 43 1.13 -6.91 -0.96
CA MET A 43 1.48 -5.52 -0.68
C MET A 43 0.29 -4.82 -0.01
N ILE A 44 0.22 -4.84 1.33
CA ILE A 44 -0.90 -4.24 2.08
C ILE A 44 -1.20 -2.77 1.75
N SER A 45 -0.19 -2.03 1.23
CA SER A 45 -0.37 -0.67 0.74
C SER A 45 -1.32 -0.55 -0.46
N ALA A 46 -1.71 -1.67 -1.10
CA ALA A 46 -2.72 -1.69 -2.15
C ALA A 46 -4.10 -1.19 -1.69
N LEU A 47 -4.39 -1.22 -0.39
CA LEU A 47 -5.62 -0.67 0.19
C LEU A 47 -5.60 0.85 0.38
N VAL A 48 -4.44 1.50 0.19
CA VAL A 48 -4.31 2.95 0.33
C VAL A 48 -4.59 3.60 -1.02
N HIS A 49 -5.73 4.26 -1.12
CA HIS A 49 -6.10 5.01 -2.31
C HIS A 49 -5.27 6.30 -2.40
N TYR A 50 -4.83 6.64 -3.61
CA TYR A 50 -4.18 7.91 -3.85
C TYR A 50 -5.22 9.04 -3.85
N LEU A 51 -4.83 10.21 -3.32
CA LEU A 51 -5.71 11.36 -3.10
C LEU A 51 -6.57 11.63 -4.35
N ASP A 52 -7.89 11.71 -4.14
CA ASP A 52 -8.92 12.01 -5.14
C ASP A 52 -8.94 11.09 -6.38
N THR A 53 -8.40 9.87 -6.25
CA THR A 53 -8.45 8.85 -7.32
C THR A 53 -9.00 7.52 -6.80
N ASN A 54 -9.68 6.79 -7.68
CA ASN A 54 -10.07 5.40 -7.44
C ASN A 54 -9.00 4.40 -7.94
N ASP A 55 -7.72 4.72 -7.74
CA ASP A 55 -6.57 3.90 -8.15
C ASP A 55 -5.51 3.88 -7.04
N ALA A 56 -4.63 2.86 -7.08
CA ALA A 56 -3.40 2.89 -6.31
C ALA A 56 -2.47 4.00 -6.84
N GLY A 57 -1.74 4.63 -5.91
CA GLY A 57 -0.82 5.70 -6.26
C GLY A 57 0.40 5.23 -7.06
N PRO A 58 1.08 6.14 -7.79
CA PRO A 58 2.29 5.81 -8.57
C PRO A 58 3.40 5.17 -7.72
N GLY A 59 3.49 5.50 -6.43
CA GLY A 59 4.44 4.90 -5.50
C GLY A 59 4.23 3.40 -5.28
N PHE A 60 2.97 2.93 -5.30
CA PHE A 60 2.64 1.51 -5.17
C PHE A 60 3.18 0.72 -6.37
N TYR A 61 2.89 1.19 -7.59
CA TYR A 61 3.36 0.54 -8.81
C TYR A 61 4.89 0.62 -8.96
N ALA A 62 5.51 1.72 -8.54
CA ALA A 62 6.97 1.84 -8.52
C ALA A 62 7.61 0.79 -7.60
N LEU A 63 7.07 0.63 -6.39
CA LEU A 63 7.54 -0.39 -5.44
C LEU A 63 7.30 -1.81 -5.98
N ALA A 64 6.15 -2.09 -6.58
CA ALA A 64 5.86 -3.40 -7.17
C ALA A 64 6.89 -3.77 -8.26
N LYS A 65 7.28 -2.80 -9.10
CA LYS A 65 8.34 -2.98 -10.10
C LYS A 65 9.72 -3.22 -9.47
N GLN A 66 10.07 -2.47 -8.43
CA GLN A 66 11.33 -2.68 -7.69
C GLN A 66 11.41 -4.06 -7.06
N LEU A 67 10.29 -4.59 -6.58
CA LEU A 67 10.17 -5.92 -6.00
C LEU A 67 10.06 -7.04 -7.06
N GLY A 68 10.06 -6.70 -8.35
CA GLY A 68 9.90 -7.66 -9.45
C GLY A 68 8.51 -8.28 -9.56
N LEU A 69 7.50 -7.70 -8.91
CA LEU A 69 6.12 -8.19 -8.90
C LEU A 69 5.31 -7.68 -10.11
N LEU A 70 5.77 -6.60 -10.73
CA LEU A 70 5.15 -5.98 -11.89
C LEU A 70 6.21 -5.68 -12.95
N PRO A 71 5.94 -5.92 -14.25
CA PRO A 71 6.87 -5.58 -15.33
C PRO A 71 7.26 -4.10 -15.33
N GLN A 72 8.52 -3.80 -15.67
CA GLN A 72 9.03 -2.43 -15.73
C GLN A 72 8.22 -1.54 -16.69
N ARG A 73 7.75 -2.14 -17.79
CA ARG A 73 6.93 -1.50 -18.83
C ARG A 73 5.46 -1.96 -18.79
N ALA A 74 4.95 -2.27 -17.60
CA ALA A 74 3.55 -2.65 -17.44
C ALA A 74 2.59 -1.58 -18.00
N THR A 75 1.68 -2.04 -18.83
CA THR A 75 0.53 -1.31 -19.38
C THR A 75 -0.45 -0.91 -18.27
N SER A 76 -1.42 -0.06 -18.60
CA SER A 76 -2.49 0.33 -17.67
C SER A 76 -3.31 -0.89 -17.23
N ASP A 77 -3.61 -1.81 -18.14
CA ASP A 77 -4.41 -3.01 -17.85
C ASP A 77 -3.65 -4.00 -16.95
N GLU A 78 -2.34 -4.16 -17.16
CA GLU A 78 -1.50 -4.97 -16.28
C GLU A 78 -1.40 -4.37 -14.88
N LYS A 79 -1.29 -3.04 -14.77
CA LYS A 79 -1.30 -2.35 -13.48
C LYS A 79 -2.63 -2.56 -12.75
N LEU A 80 -3.75 -2.36 -13.44
CA LEU A 80 -5.09 -2.53 -12.89
C LEU A 80 -5.31 -3.97 -12.43
N SER A 81 -4.99 -4.94 -13.29
CA SER A 81 -5.10 -6.38 -12.98
C SER A 81 -4.25 -6.76 -11.78
N PHE A 82 -3.01 -6.27 -11.72
CA PHE A 82 -2.14 -6.46 -10.58
C PHE A 82 -2.74 -5.87 -9.31
N TRP A 83 -3.20 -4.63 -9.34
CA TRP A 83 -3.78 -3.97 -8.17
C TRP A 83 -5.03 -4.70 -7.66
N ILE A 84 -5.95 -5.08 -8.54
CA ILE A 84 -7.13 -5.89 -8.21
C ILE A 84 -6.72 -7.21 -7.53
N SER A 85 -5.71 -7.90 -8.06
CA SER A 85 -5.22 -9.15 -7.47
C SER A 85 -4.70 -8.96 -6.04
N GLN A 86 -4.00 -7.84 -5.78
CA GLN A 86 -3.50 -7.51 -4.44
C GLN A 86 -4.65 -7.22 -3.48
N VAL A 87 -5.61 -6.39 -3.88
CA VAL A 87 -6.78 -6.04 -3.06
C VAL A 87 -7.57 -7.31 -2.70
N ASN A 88 -7.90 -8.14 -3.69
CA ASN A 88 -8.62 -9.39 -3.46
C ASN A 88 -7.85 -10.36 -2.55
N GLY A 89 -6.54 -10.50 -2.78
CA GLY A 89 -5.67 -11.33 -1.95
C GLY A 89 -5.64 -10.86 -0.49
N ILE A 90 -5.58 -9.55 -0.26
CA ILE A 90 -5.59 -8.96 1.10
C ILE A 90 -6.92 -9.24 1.79
N HIS A 91 -8.04 -9.02 1.11
CA HIS A 91 -9.35 -9.35 1.66
C HIS A 91 -9.47 -10.84 2.00
N ALA A 92 -9.05 -11.74 1.10
CA ALA A 92 -9.07 -13.17 1.36
C ALA A 92 -8.22 -13.55 2.58
N TYR A 93 -6.98 -13.05 2.66
CA TYR A 93 -6.06 -13.37 3.76
C TYR A 93 -6.58 -12.93 5.13
N TYR A 94 -7.11 -11.70 5.23
CA TYR A 94 -7.54 -11.13 6.52
C TYR A 94 -8.98 -11.49 6.92
N SER A 95 -9.87 -11.77 5.96
CA SER A 95 -11.21 -12.29 6.27
C SER A 95 -11.14 -13.69 6.88
N LEU A 96 -10.32 -14.58 6.32
CA LEU A 96 -10.13 -15.94 6.84
C LEU A 96 -9.53 -15.94 8.26
N ARG A 97 -8.61 -15.01 8.55
CA ARG A 97 -7.98 -14.91 9.87
C ARG A 97 -8.92 -14.36 10.95
N THR A 98 -9.93 -13.59 10.56
CA THR A 98 -10.96 -13.11 11.48
C THR A 98 -11.86 -14.26 11.95
N ILE A 99 -12.12 -15.23 11.06
CA ILE A 99 -12.92 -16.42 11.38
C ILE A 99 -12.14 -17.37 12.29
N ALA A 100 -10.86 -17.63 11.99
CA ALA A 100 -10.04 -18.55 12.78
C ALA A 100 -9.68 -18.03 14.18
N ALA A 101 -9.70 -16.71 14.41
CA ALA A 101 -9.48 -16.13 15.74
C ALA A 101 -10.77 -16.05 16.60
N ALA A 102 -11.93 -16.40 16.03
CA ALA A 102 -13.23 -16.40 16.69
C ALA A 102 -13.73 -17.80 17.08
N THR A 103 -12.92 -18.84 16.85
CA THR A 103 -13.13 -20.25 17.24
C THR A 103 -12.05 -20.69 18.22
#